data_AF-A0A4Y2WHL9-F1
#
_entry.id   AF-A0A4Y2WHL9-F1
#
_cell.length_a   1.000
_cell.length_b   1.000
_cell.length_c   1.000
_cell.angle_alpha   90.00
_cell.angle_beta   90.00
_cell.angle_gamma   90.00
#
_symmetry.space_group_name_H-M   'P 1'
#
loop_
_entity.id
_entity.type
_entity.pdbx_description
1 polymer ?
#
loop_
_entity_poly.entity_id
_entity_poly.type
_entity_poly.pdbx_seq_one_letter_code
_entity_poly.pdbx_strand_id
1 'polypeptide(L)'
;MASTSSNMFFKSAKTINELVMRLGNQNYDEINVIIANAEKTKKMPQTDPFLVQDFVKKSVGHHEQIANMKYTRQGKFQFTTKDPICAVQLLSMEKFMGTNVVTDIIWENVCSRFLIFDMPTSTPLEELAIEIQDKNDCIVVEMRRFLKQNSTKEESPVLITILGTTIPEAIKIWFVHQRLQQFIDRPRQWRIQGGYGAAAPPRAKPEFLILFKITTAVCS
;
A
#
# COMPACT_ATOMS: atom_id res chain seq x y z
N MET A 1 0.64 33.29 10.17
CA MET A 1 -0.25 32.14 10.47
C MET A 1 -0.06 31.12 9.36
N ALA A 2 0.70 30.06 9.62
CA ALA A 2 0.99 29.01 8.65
C ALA A 2 -0.14 27.97 8.68
N SER A 3 -0.60 27.56 7.49
CA SER A 3 -1.65 26.58 7.28
C SER A 3 -1.30 25.23 7.93
N THR A 4 -2.04 24.84 8.97
CA THR A 4 -1.81 23.67 9.82
C THR A 4 -2.20 22.32 9.16
N SER A 5 -2.25 22.21 7.83
CA SER A 5 -2.93 21.10 7.15
C SER A 5 -2.05 20.07 6.43
N SER A 6 -0.72 20.23 6.35
CA SER A 6 0.14 19.32 5.57
C SER A 6 0.90 18.26 6.36
N ASN A 7 1.00 18.35 7.70
CA ASN A 7 1.89 17.47 8.48
C ASN A 7 1.28 16.11 8.91
N MET A 8 0.05 15.80 8.50
CA MET A 8 -0.59 14.53 8.89
C MET A 8 -0.33 13.38 7.92
N PHE A 9 -0.08 13.69 6.65
CA PHE A 9 0.07 12.69 5.61
C PHE A 9 1.17 13.11 4.64
N PHE A 10 2.04 12.16 4.32
CA PHE A 10 3.05 12.30 3.28
C PHE A 10 2.84 11.19 2.26
N LYS A 11 2.97 11.54 0.99
CA LYS A 11 3.03 10.58 -0.11
C LYS A 11 4.17 10.96 -1.03
N SER A 12 4.95 9.97 -1.43
CA SER A 12 6.02 10.15 -2.40
C SER A 12 5.48 10.74 -3.71
N ALA A 13 6.22 11.69 -4.27
CA ALA A 13 5.92 12.28 -5.59
C ALA A 13 6.27 11.32 -6.75
N LYS A 14 6.95 10.21 -6.47
CA LYS A 14 7.33 9.19 -7.48
C LYS A 14 6.08 8.55 -8.09
N THR A 15 6.11 8.34 -9.40
CA THR A 15 5.04 7.62 -10.11
C THR A 15 5.03 6.14 -9.72
N ILE A 16 3.90 5.45 -9.95
CA ILE A 16 3.80 3.99 -9.72
C ILE A 16 4.88 3.26 -10.54
N ASN A 17 5.08 3.68 -11.80
CA ASN A 17 6.09 3.08 -12.67
C ASN A 17 7.50 3.27 -12.11
N GLU A 18 7.85 4.46 -11.59
CA GLU A 18 9.13 4.68 -10.92
C GLU A 18 9.32 3.82 -9.68
N LEU A 19 8.27 3.68 -8.85
CA LEU A 19 8.31 2.83 -7.67
C LEU A 19 8.51 1.36 -8.06
N VAL A 20 7.80 0.89 -9.09
CA VAL A 20 7.95 -0.48 -9.60
C VAL A 20 9.33 -0.72 -10.19
N MET A 21 9.91 0.22 -10.94
CA MET A 21 11.28 0.08 -11.45
C MET A 21 12.30 -0.01 -10.31
N ARG A 22 12.09 0.72 -9.21
CA ARG A 22 12.98 0.65 -8.04
C ARG A 22 12.81 -0.63 -7.22
N LEU A 23 11.70 -1.36 -7.36
CA LEU A 23 11.54 -2.69 -6.73
C LEU A 23 12.63 -3.65 -7.17
N GLY A 24 13.12 -3.56 -8.41
CA GLY A 24 14.16 -4.45 -8.93
C GLY A 24 15.46 -4.49 -8.10
N ASN A 25 15.70 -3.47 -7.26
CA ASN A 25 16.85 -3.39 -6.35
C ASN A 25 16.50 -3.77 -4.89
N GLN A 26 15.29 -4.25 -4.64
CA GLN A 26 14.75 -4.53 -3.31
C GLN A 26 14.28 -5.98 -3.23
N ASN A 27 14.09 -6.48 -2.01
CA ASN A 27 13.46 -7.78 -1.82
C ASN A 27 11.93 -7.66 -1.89
N TYR A 28 11.31 -8.40 -2.80
CA TYR A 28 9.86 -8.52 -2.94
C TYR A 28 9.51 -9.91 -3.50
N ASP A 29 8.30 -10.38 -3.24
CA ASP A 29 7.89 -11.72 -3.67
C ASP A 29 7.43 -11.71 -5.13
N GLU A 30 6.35 -10.97 -5.41
CA GLU A 30 5.71 -10.89 -6.71
C GLU A 30 4.95 -9.56 -6.86
N ILE A 31 4.93 -9.03 -8.07
CA ILE A 31 4.18 -7.82 -8.43
C ILE A 31 2.85 -8.25 -9.01
N ASN A 32 1.78 -7.86 -8.34
CA ASN A 32 0.41 -8.10 -8.79
C ASN A 32 -0.15 -6.83 -9.43
N VAL A 33 -0.20 -6.82 -10.76
CA VAL A 33 -0.79 -5.72 -11.53
C VAL A 33 -2.27 -5.98 -11.74
N ILE A 34 -3.09 -4.98 -11.45
CA ILE A 34 -4.53 -4.98 -11.65
C ILE A 34 -4.85 -4.10 -12.86
N ILE A 35 -5.61 -4.65 -13.80
CA ILE A 35 -6.20 -3.92 -14.92
C ILE A 35 -7.72 -3.91 -14.73
N ALA A 36 -8.26 -2.73 -14.50
CA ALA A 36 -9.68 -2.49 -14.29
C ALA A 36 -10.26 -1.63 -15.41
N ASN A 37 -11.57 -1.68 -15.60
CA ASN A 37 -12.25 -0.75 -16.48
C ASN A 37 -12.05 0.69 -15.95
N ALA A 38 -11.79 1.64 -16.85
CA ALA A 38 -11.66 3.05 -16.47
C ALA A 38 -12.93 3.58 -15.78
N GLU A 39 -14.10 3.06 -16.16
CA GLU A 39 -15.33 3.28 -15.44
C GLU A 39 -15.42 2.33 -14.23
N LYS A 40 -15.21 2.87 -13.02
CA LYS A 40 -15.18 2.10 -11.76
C LYS A 40 -16.43 1.24 -11.50
N THR A 41 -17.57 1.60 -12.08
CA THR A 41 -18.84 0.87 -11.94
C THR A 41 -18.97 -0.29 -12.92
N LYS A 42 -18.19 -0.29 -14.00
CA LYS A 42 -18.20 -1.34 -15.03
C LYS A 42 -17.16 -2.40 -14.75
N LYS A 43 -17.50 -3.63 -15.12
CA LYS A 43 -16.57 -4.75 -15.13
C LYS A 43 -15.84 -4.79 -16.46
N MET A 44 -14.63 -5.33 -16.46
CA MET A 44 -13.95 -5.72 -17.69
C MET A 44 -14.77 -6.80 -18.40
N PRO A 45 -14.84 -6.80 -19.73
CA PRO A 45 -15.50 -7.87 -20.46
C PRO A 45 -14.77 -9.19 -20.19
N GLN A 46 -15.53 -10.20 -19.79
CA GLN A 46 -14.99 -11.55 -19.67
C GLN A 46 -14.74 -12.07 -21.08
N THR A 47 -13.47 -12.16 -21.44
CA THR A 47 -13.05 -12.56 -22.80
C THR A 47 -12.34 -13.90 -22.74
N ASP A 48 -12.31 -14.60 -23.88
CA ASP A 48 -11.63 -15.87 -24.02
C ASP A 48 -10.14 -15.76 -23.60
N PRO A 49 -9.63 -16.65 -22.73
CA PRO A 49 -8.26 -16.57 -22.24
C PRO A 49 -7.18 -16.63 -23.33
N PHE A 50 -7.40 -17.30 -24.46
CA PHE A 50 -6.43 -17.37 -25.55
C PHE A 50 -6.34 -16.02 -26.27
N LEU A 51 -7.47 -15.34 -26.50
CA LEU A 51 -7.47 -13.98 -27.06
C LEU A 51 -6.75 -12.98 -26.15
N VAL A 52 -6.97 -13.11 -24.83
CA VAL A 52 -6.25 -12.28 -23.85
C VAL A 52 -4.76 -12.57 -23.91
N GLN A 53 -4.37 -13.84 -23.96
CA GLN A 53 -2.97 -14.25 -24.04
C GLN A 53 -2.29 -13.71 -25.31
N ASP A 54 -2.93 -13.84 -26.47
CA ASP A 54 -2.40 -13.33 -27.74
C ASP A 54 -2.25 -11.81 -27.74
N PHE A 55 -3.21 -11.10 -27.15
CA PHE A 55 -3.13 -9.65 -26.97
C PHE A 55 -1.93 -9.26 -26.10
N VAL A 56 -1.74 -9.94 -24.97
CA VAL A 56 -0.63 -9.67 -24.04
C VAL A 56 0.71 -9.96 -24.69
N LYS A 57 0.86 -11.08 -25.40
CA LYS A 57 2.09 -11.42 -26.15
C LYS A 57 2.48 -10.37 -27.17
N LYS A 58 1.49 -9.74 -27.83
CA LYS A 58 1.71 -8.66 -28.80
C LYS A 58 2.04 -7.32 -28.14
N SER A 59 1.52 -7.08 -26.94
CA SER A 59 1.58 -5.77 -26.27
C SER A 59 2.70 -5.67 -25.23
N VAL A 60 3.19 -6.79 -24.72
CA VAL A 60 4.19 -6.89 -23.64
C VAL A 60 5.38 -7.67 -24.15
N GLY A 61 6.56 -7.04 -24.20
CA GLY A 61 7.78 -7.66 -24.70
C GLY A 61 8.25 -8.81 -23.80
N HIS A 62 8.13 -8.64 -22.48
CA HIS A 62 8.58 -9.62 -21.47
C HIS A 62 7.44 -10.54 -20.99
N HIS A 63 6.48 -10.85 -21.87
CA HIS A 63 5.28 -11.61 -21.50
C HIS A 63 5.59 -13.02 -20.94
N GLU A 64 6.75 -13.60 -21.25
CA GLU A 64 7.20 -14.89 -20.69
C GLU A 64 7.43 -14.84 -19.18
N GLN A 65 7.67 -13.64 -18.61
CA GLN A 65 7.86 -13.42 -17.18
C GLN A 65 6.53 -13.30 -16.41
N ILE A 66 5.39 -13.43 -17.09
CA ILE A 66 4.08 -13.46 -16.45
C ILE A 66 3.86 -14.87 -15.89
N ALA A 67 3.86 -14.98 -14.57
CA ALA A 67 3.66 -16.24 -13.87
C ALA A 67 2.18 -16.66 -13.84
N ASN A 68 1.27 -15.69 -13.76
CA ASN A 68 -0.17 -15.98 -13.68
C ASN A 68 -1.01 -14.84 -14.27
N MET A 69 -2.17 -15.21 -14.80
CA MET A 69 -3.23 -14.29 -15.23
C MET A 69 -4.57 -14.83 -14.73
N LYS A 70 -5.34 -13.98 -14.05
CA LYS A 70 -6.68 -14.36 -13.60
C LYS A 70 -7.69 -13.23 -13.76
N TYR A 71 -8.93 -13.61 -14.04
CA TYR A 71 -10.07 -12.70 -13.98
C TYR A 71 -10.69 -12.76 -12.57
N THR A 72 -10.68 -11.63 -11.89
CA THR A 72 -11.14 -11.53 -10.50
C THR A 72 -12.67 -11.47 -10.42
N ARG A 73 -13.25 -11.86 -9.27
CA ARG A 73 -14.70 -11.73 -9.02
C ARG A 73 -15.22 -10.28 -9.08
N GLN A 74 -14.32 -9.31 -8.89
CA GLN A 74 -14.60 -7.89 -9.04
C GLN A 74 -14.68 -7.44 -10.50
N GLY A 75 -14.44 -8.33 -11.46
CA GLY A 75 -14.46 -8.03 -12.88
C GLY A 75 -13.24 -7.25 -13.35
N LYS A 76 -12.06 -7.60 -12.83
CA LYS A 76 -10.75 -7.01 -13.18
C LYS A 76 -9.79 -8.11 -13.59
N PHE A 77 -8.86 -7.82 -14.48
CA PHE A 77 -7.74 -8.71 -14.73
C PHE A 77 -6.65 -8.48 -13.70
N GLN A 78 -6.07 -9.57 -13.19
CA GLN A 78 -4.89 -9.53 -12.34
C GLN A 78 -3.79 -10.35 -13.01
N PHE A 79 -2.63 -9.72 -13.21
CA PHE A 79 -1.41 -10.32 -13.69
C PHE A 79 -0.39 -10.40 -12.57
N THR A 80 0.31 -11.51 -12.49
CA THR A 80 1.37 -11.74 -11.50
C THR A 80 2.69 -11.91 -12.23
N THR A 81 3.68 -11.09 -11.90
CA THR A 81 5.02 -11.17 -12.47
C THR A 81 6.07 -10.83 -11.42
N LYS A 82 7.25 -11.41 -11.55
CA LYS A 82 8.43 -11.02 -10.75
C LYS A 82 9.27 -9.97 -11.45
N ASP A 83 9.07 -9.77 -12.75
CA ASP A 83 9.86 -8.82 -13.53
C ASP A 83 9.24 -7.41 -13.47
N PRO A 84 9.95 -6.40 -12.92
CA PRO A 84 9.45 -5.03 -12.85
C PRO A 84 9.27 -4.41 -14.24
N ILE A 85 10.05 -4.82 -15.26
CA ILE A 85 9.91 -4.32 -16.63
C ILE A 85 8.58 -4.78 -17.21
N CYS A 86 8.26 -6.07 -17.07
CA CYS A 86 6.96 -6.62 -17.46
C CYS A 86 5.80 -5.92 -16.72
N ALA A 87 5.95 -5.67 -15.42
CA ALA A 87 4.92 -4.98 -14.63
C ALA A 87 4.67 -3.55 -15.13
N VAL A 88 5.71 -2.78 -15.44
CA VAL A 88 5.59 -1.41 -15.97
C VAL A 88 4.93 -1.37 -17.34
N GLN A 89 5.21 -2.36 -18.20
CA GLN A 89 4.55 -2.48 -19.50
C GLN A 89 3.04 -2.70 -19.34
N LEU A 90 2.64 -3.56 -18.40
CA LEU A 90 1.23 -3.78 -18.05
C LEU A 90 0.59 -2.52 -17.43
N LEU A 91 1.30 -1.81 -16.56
CA LEU A 91 0.83 -0.58 -15.92
C LEU A 91 0.65 0.57 -16.92
N SER A 92 1.45 0.61 -17.98
CA SER A 92 1.39 1.68 -18.97
C SER A 92 0.28 1.49 -20.02
N MET A 93 -0.54 0.44 -19.89
CA MET A 93 -1.65 0.19 -20.80
C MET A 93 -2.82 1.16 -20.54
N GLU A 94 -3.18 1.93 -21.55
CA GLU A 94 -4.40 2.77 -21.52
C GLU A 94 -5.63 2.02 -22.06
N LYS A 95 -5.39 1.05 -22.95
CA LYS A 95 -6.43 0.23 -23.57
C LYS A 95 -6.09 -1.24 -23.46
N PHE A 96 -7.08 -2.03 -23.09
CA PHE A 96 -6.99 -3.48 -23.03
C PHE A 96 -8.14 -4.06 -23.84
N MET A 97 -7.81 -4.77 -24.93
CA MET A 97 -8.81 -5.38 -25.83
C MET A 97 -9.90 -4.41 -26.30
N GLY A 98 -9.51 -3.18 -26.65
CA GLY A 98 -10.44 -2.13 -27.12
C GLY A 98 -11.23 -1.42 -26.02
N THR A 99 -11.06 -1.78 -24.75
CA THR A 99 -11.67 -1.08 -23.61
C THR A 99 -10.66 -0.15 -22.95
N ASN A 100 -11.05 1.07 -22.59
CA ASN A 100 -10.20 1.98 -21.80
C ASN A 100 -10.06 1.44 -20.37
N VAL A 101 -8.84 1.40 -19.87
CA VAL A 101 -8.53 0.79 -18.57
C VAL A 101 -7.80 1.74 -17.64
N VAL A 102 -7.89 1.41 -16.36
CA VAL A 102 -7.04 1.97 -15.30
C VAL A 102 -6.26 0.82 -14.69
N THR A 103 -4.98 1.07 -14.49
CA THR A 103 -4.02 0.10 -13.98
C THR A 103 -3.57 0.51 -12.58
N ASP A 104 -3.29 -0.47 -11.74
CA ASP A 104 -2.76 -0.28 -10.39
C ASP A 104 -1.99 -1.53 -9.97
N ILE A 105 -1.33 -1.51 -8.81
CA ILE A 105 -0.70 -2.67 -8.21
C ILE A 105 -1.29 -2.98 -6.84
N ILE A 106 -1.16 -4.24 -6.41
CA ILE A 106 -1.44 -4.64 -5.03
C ILE A 106 -0.23 -4.27 -4.17
N TRP A 107 -0.31 -3.14 -3.48
CA TRP A 107 0.78 -2.58 -2.68
C TRP A 107 1.18 -3.45 -1.50
N GLU A 108 0.26 -4.27 -0.97
CA GLU A 108 0.52 -5.18 0.15
C GLU A 108 1.60 -6.23 -0.16
N ASN A 109 1.82 -6.56 -1.44
CA ASN A 109 2.81 -7.55 -1.85
C ASN A 109 4.21 -6.99 -2.07
N VAL A 110 4.32 -5.65 -2.18
CA VAL A 110 5.54 -4.96 -2.59
C VAL A 110 5.95 -3.88 -1.60
N CYS A 111 5.21 -3.69 -0.52
CA CYS A 111 5.50 -2.71 0.51
C CYS A 111 5.37 -3.31 1.90
N SER A 112 6.16 -2.78 2.82
CA SER A 112 6.11 -3.09 4.24
C SER A 112 5.71 -1.88 5.04
N ARG A 113 5.04 -2.11 6.16
CA ARG A 113 4.56 -1.04 7.05
C ARG A 113 5.07 -1.25 8.48
N PHE A 114 5.50 -0.18 9.11
CA PHE A 114 5.89 -0.18 10.52
C PHE A 114 5.54 1.14 11.18
N LEU A 115 5.44 1.11 12.51
CA LEU A 115 5.20 2.27 13.34
C LEU A 115 6.49 2.72 14.02
N ILE A 116 6.67 4.03 14.04
CA ILE A 116 7.63 4.71 14.90
C ILE A 116 6.85 5.53 15.92
N PHE A 117 7.21 5.39 17.19
CA PHE A 117 6.60 6.12 18.30
C PHE A 117 7.39 7.38 18.62
N ASP A 118 6.82 8.21 19.48
CA ASP A 118 7.52 9.35 20.09
C ASP A 118 8.08 10.37 19.06
N MET A 119 7.45 10.46 17.89
CA MET A 119 7.81 11.46 16.89
C MET A 119 7.16 12.81 17.23
N PRO A 120 7.94 13.90 17.35
CA PRO A 120 7.42 15.23 17.59
C PRO A 120 6.41 15.62 16.50
N THR A 121 5.31 16.22 16.93
CA THR A 121 4.24 16.72 16.06
C THR A 121 4.65 17.95 15.25
N SER A 122 5.68 18.66 15.71
CA SER A 122 6.32 19.78 15.01
C SER A 122 7.15 19.34 13.80
N THR A 123 7.68 18.11 13.80
CA THR A 123 8.51 17.59 12.70
C THR A 123 7.66 17.37 11.44
N PRO A 124 7.98 18.01 10.30
CA PRO A 124 7.26 17.76 9.06
C PRO A 124 7.61 16.37 8.52
N LEU A 125 6.60 15.66 8.00
CA LEU A 125 6.79 14.30 7.49
C LEU A 125 7.67 14.24 6.23
N GLU A 126 7.76 15.34 5.48
CA GLU A 126 8.62 15.47 4.30
C GLU A 126 10.11 15.39 4.66
N GLU A 127 10.54 16.18 5.66
CA GLU A 127 11.93 16.14 6.15
C GLU A 127 12.26 14.79 6.75
N LEU A 128 11.33 14.21 7.53
CA LEU A 128 11.46 12.87 8.08
C LEU A 128 11.64 11.80 6.98
N ALA A 129 10.87 11.91 5.90
CA ALA A 129 10.98 10.98 4.78
C ALA A 129 12.32 11.10 4.04
N ILE A 130 12.86 12.32 3.90
CA ILE A 130 14.18 12.54 3.30
C ILE A 130 15.26 11.89 4.19
N GLU A 131 15.21 12.16 5.48
CA GLU A 131 16.18 11.63 6.44
C GLU A 131 16.18 10.10 6.51
N ILE A 132 14.99 9.48 6.58
CA ILE A 132 14.87 8.02 6.62
C ILE A 132 15.44 7.39 5.35
N GLN A 133 15.15 7.97 4.17
CA GLN A 133 15.69 7.47 2.91
C GLN A 133 17.21 7.62 2.84
N ASP A 134 17.76 8.76 3.27
CA ASP A 134 19.21 9.03 3.25
C ASP A 134 20.01 8.12 4.20
N LYS A 135 19.46 7.83 5.39
CA LYS A 135 20.19 7.10 6.44
C LYS A 135 20.03 5.59 6.41
N ASN A 136 18.97 5.07 5.76
CA ASN A 136 18.59 3.66 5.88
C ASN A 136 18.51 2.92 4.54
N ASP A 137 18.92 3.55 3.44
CA ASP A 137 18.87 3.00 2.07
C ASP A 137 17.52 2.33 1.75
N CYS A 138 16.45 3.06 2.03
CA CYS A 138 15.08 2.60 1.79
C CYS A 138 14.29 3.63 0.98
N ILE A 139 13.13 3.23 0.47
CA ILE A 139 12.25 4.13 -0.28
C ILE A 139 10.94 4.26 0.47
N VAL A 140 10.67 5.45 0.99
CA VAL A 140 9.39 5.77 1.62
C VAL A 140 8.34 6.01 0.53
N VAL A 141 7.22 5.30 0.63
CA VAL A 141 6.06 5.41 -0.29
C VAL A 141 5.02 6.37 0.28
N GLU A 142 4.66 6.18 1.55
CA GLU A 142 3.68 6.99 2.27
C GLU A 142 4.04 7.05 3.76
N MET A 143 3.64 8.13 4.43
CA MET A 143 3.63 8.21 5.88
C MET A 143 2.31 8.80 6.37
N ARG A 144 1.87 8.34 7.53
CA ARG A 144 0.67 8.85 8.18
C ARG A 144 0.92 9.04 9.67
N ARG A 145 0.72 10.27 10.14
CA ARG A 145 0.78 10.62 11.55
C ARG A 145 -0.57 10.39 12.21
N PHE A 146 -0.57 9.76 13.39
CA PHE A 146 -1.79 9.55 14.18
C PHE A 146 -1.85 10.52 15.35
N LEU A 147 -2.72 11.52 15.25
CA LEU A 147 -2.98 12.45 16.35
C LEU A 147 -4.04 11.85 17.28
N LYS A 148 -3.74 11.81 18.58
CA LYS A 148 -4.72 11.42 19.60
C LYS A 148 -5.50 12.67 20.01
N GLN A 149 -6.82 12.65 19.84
CA GLN A 149 -7.69 13.74 20.31
C GLN A 149 -7.52 13.92 21.82
N ASN A 150 -7.41 15.17 22.26
CA ASN A 150 -7.26 15.58 23.67
C ASN A 150 -5.96 15.13 24.37
N SER A 151 -4.93 14.77 23.60
CA SER A 151 -3.60 14.54 24.15
C SER A 151 -2.84 15.86 24.28
N THR A 152 -2.29 16.14 25.48
CA THR A 152 -1.34 17.23 25.70
C THR A 152 0.08 16.87 25.28
N LYS A 153 0.32 15.60 24.88
CA LYS A 153 1.63 15.16 24.41
C LYS A 153 1.90 15.70 23.01
N GLU A 154 3.04 16.36 22.84
CA GLU A 154 3.55 16.88 21.56
C GLU A 154 4.18 15.78 20.69
N GLU A 155 3.92 14.52 21.00
CA GLU A 155 4.45 13.34 20.34
C GLU A 155 3.30 12.47 19.79
N SER A 156 3.52 11.87 18.64
CA SER A 156 2.52 11.06 17.96
C SER A 156 3.16 9.90 17.21
N PRO A 157 2.54 8.71 17.19
CA PRO A 157 3.03 7.62 16.35
C PRO A 157 2.84 7.94 14.86
N VAL A 158 3.81 7.52 14.06
CA VAL A 158 3.80 7.67 12.60
C VAL A 158 3.87 6.28 11.98
N LEU A 159 2.89 5.96 11.13
CA LEU A 159 2.93 4.80 10.24
C LEU A 159 3.74 5.17 9.02
N ILE A 160 4.72 4.33 8.70
CA ILE A 160 5.59 4.52 7.56
C ILE A 160 5.45 3.27 6.69
N THR A 161 5.20 3.50 5.40
CA THR A 161 5.18 2.47 4.38
C THR A 161 6.43 2.63 3.53
N ILE A 162 7.24 1.58 3.48
CA ILE A 162 8.43 1.49 2.64
C ILE A 162 8.20 0.52 1.49
N LEU A 163 8.91 0.75 0.40
CA LEU A 163 9.00 -0.18 -0.72
C LEU A 163 9.85 -1.39 -0.32
N GLY A 164 9.43 -2.60 -0.72
CA GLY A 164 10.04 -3.87 -0.36
C GLY A 164 9.30 -4.60 0.77
N THR A 165 9.47 -5.92 0.83
CA THR A 165 8.86 -6.80 1.84
C THR A 165 9.73 -7.00 3.08
N THR A 166 10.97 -6.51 3.06
CA THR A 166 11.90 -6.59 4.18
C THR A 166 11.73 -5.38 5.09
N ILE A 167 11.34 -5.63 6.33
CA ILE A 167 11.28 -4.59 7.36
C ILE A 167 12.67 -4.46 7.98
N PRO A 168 13.28 -3.26 7.99
CA PRO A 168 14.55 -3.06 8.67
C PRO A 168 14.40 -3.35 10.17
N GLU A 169 15.41 -3.95 10.79
CA GLU A 169 15.36 -4.28 12.23
C GLU A 169 15.31 -3.01 13.11
N ALA A 170 15.99 -1.95 12.67
CA ALA A 170 15.96 -0.63 13.26
C ALA A 170 16.07 0.43 12.16
N ILE A 171 15.52 1.61 12.41
CA ILE A 171 15.71 2.78 11.53
C ILE A 171 16.49 3.84 12.28
N LYS A 172 17.51 4.36 11.63
CA LYS A 172 18.30 5.49 12.07
C LYS A 172 17.56 6.78 11.72
N ILE A 173 17.23 7.55 12.76
CA ILE A 173 16.63 8.89 12.67
C ILE A 173 17.42 9.82 13.59
N TRP A 174 17.81 10.98 13.08
CA TRP A 174 18.75 11.93 13.64
C TRP A 174 20.11 11.29 13.92
N PHE A 175 20.24 10.65 15.07
CA PHE A 175 21.45 9.93 15.48
C PHE A 175 21.13 8.66 16.28
N VAL A 176 19.84 8.28 16.37
CA VAL A 176 19.35 7.20 17.22
C VAL A 176 18.75 6.09 16.37
N HIS A 177 19.04 4.85 16.72
CA HIS A 177 18.34 3.70 16.17
C HIS A 177 17.01 3.55 16.91
N GLN A 178 15.92 3.81 16.21
CA GLN A 178 14.58 3.63 16.73
C GLN A 178 14.13 2.19 16.53
N ARG A 179 13.57 1.60 17.59
CA ARG A 179 12.94 0.28 17.52
C ARG A 179 11.63 0.40 16.74
N LEU A 180 11.42 -0.53 15.81
CA LEU A 180 10.23 -0.53 14.98
C LEU A 180 9.20 -1.48 15.55
N GLN A 181 7.93 -1.08 15.47
CA GLN A 181 6.82 -2.01 15.63
C GLN A 181 6.24 -2.34 14.26
N GLN A 182 6.36 -3.60 13.84
CA GLN A 182 5.74 -4.06 12.59
C GLN A 182 4.22 -3.81 12.64
N PHE A 183 3.71 -3.19 11.59
CA PHE A 183 2.29 -2.96 11.45
C PHE A 183 1.68 -4.08 10.63
N ILE A 184 0.89 -4.94 11.29
CA ILE A 184 0.13 -6.00 10.62
C ILE A 184 -1.30 -5.53 10.50
N ASP A 185 -1.78 -5.39 9.26
CA ASP A 185 -3.19 -5.19 8.95
C ASP A 185 -3.98 -6.44 9.38
N ARG A 186 -4.35 -6.50 10.67
CA ARG A 186 -5.21 -7.57 11.16
C ARG A 186 -6.59 -7.37 10.51
N PRO A 187 -7.11 -8.34 9.75
CA PRO A 187 -8.51 -8.31 9.35
C PRO A 187 -9.33 -8.17 10.63
N ARG A 188 -10.20 -7.16 10.71
CA ARG A 188 -11.12 -7.06 11.85
C ARG A 188 -11.93 -8.35 11.87
N GLN A 189 -11.65 -9.25 12.81
CA GLN A 189 -12.60 -10.29 13.14
C GLN A 189 -13.83 -9.56 13.66
N TRP A 190 -14.89 -9.55 12.86
CA TRP A 190 -16.20 -9.31 13.40
C TRP A 190 -16.39 -10.39 14.47
N ARG A 191 -16.73 -10.00 15.69
CA ARG A 191 -17.13 -10.94 16.73
C ARG A 191 -18.65 -10.93 16.70
N ILE A 192 -19.28 -11.87 15.98
CA ILE A 192 -20.71 -12.17 16.20
C ILE A 192 -20.64 -12.96 17.49
N GLN A 193 -20.76 -12.26 18.60
CA GLN A 193 -21.36 -12.87 19.76
C GLN A 193 -22.79 -13.20 19.31
N GLY A 194 -23.08 -14.50 19.25
CA GLY A 194 -24.40 -15.01 18.91
C GLY A 194 -25.44 -14.38 19.83
N GLY A 195 -26.42 -13.73 19.22
CA GLY A 195 -27.65 -13.28 19.84
C GLY A 195 -28.70 -13.30 18.75
N TYR A 196 -29.64 -14.23 18.85
CA TYR A 196 -30.85 -14.26 18.02
C TYR A 196 -31.58 -12.91 18.15
N GLY A 197 -31.92 -12.28 17.02
CA GLY A 197 -32.80 -11.10 17.02
C GLY A 197 -32.58 -10.20 15.80
N ALA A 198 -33.60 -10.12 14.93
CA ALA A 198 -33.59 -9.44 13.65
C ALA A 198 -33.47 -7.91 13.73
N ALA A 199 -32.70 -7.31 12.82
CA ALA A 199 -33.01 -6.05 12.12
C ALA A 199 -31.94 -5.74 11.04
N ALA A 200 -32.37 -5.24 9.88
CA ALA A 200 -31.56 -4.94 8.70
C ALA A 200 -30.42 -3.91 8.96
N PRO A 201 -29.32 -3.93 8.18
CA PRO A 201 -28.24 -2.95 8.35
C PRO A 201 -28.58 -1.59 7.70
N PRO A 202 -28.30 -0.45 8.35
CA PRO A 202 -28.26 0.82 7.65
C PRO A 202 -26.91 1.00 6.91
N ARG A 203 -27.00 1.63 5.73
CA ARG A 203 -25.88 2.09 4.89
C ARG A 203 -25.07 3.20 5.57
N ALA A 204 -23.75 3.17 5.33
CA ALA A 204 -22.73 4.23 5.46
C ALA A 204 -22.31 4.59 6.91
N LYS A 205 -21.04 4.77 7.29
CA LYS A 205 -19.75 5.02 6.60
C LYS A 205 -18.63 4.30 7.40
N PRO A 206 -17.50 3.85 6.82
CA PRO A 206 -16.38 3.37 7.63
C PRO A 206 -15.57 4.57 8.12
N GLU A 207 -15.92 5.12 9.27
CA GLU A 207 -14.94 5.86 10.06
C GLU A 207 -13.90 4.86 10.57
N PHE A 208 -12.65 5.05 10.13
CA PHE A 208 -11.49 4.28 10.58
C PHE A 208 -11.17 4.62 12.04
N LEU A 209 -11.95 4.10 12.98
CA LEU A 209 -11.53 4.05 14.38
C LEU A 209 -10.51 2.90 14.53
N ILE A 210 -9.23 3.27 14.60
CA ILE A 210 -8.14 2.34 14.92
C ILE A 210 -8.15 2.18 16.46
N LEU A 211 -8.72 1.08 16.95
CA LEU A 211 -8.59 0.71 18.37
C LEU A 211 -7.20 0.07 18.57
N PHE A 212 -6.24 0.86 19.04
CA PHE A 212 -5.00 0.32 19.62
C PHE A 212 -5.33 -0.36 20.95
N LYS A 213 -5.25 -1.70 21.02
CA LYS A 213 -5.03 -2.37 22.30
C LYS A 213 -3.55 -2.23 22.63
N ILE A 214 -3.23 -1.26 23.48
CA ILE A 214 -1.93 -1.19 24.15
C ILE A 214 -1.94 -2.32 25.18
N THR A 215 -1.27 -3.43 24.89
CA THR A 215 -0.93 -4.39 25.93
C THR A 215 0.25 -3.81 26.68
N THR A 216 0.00 -3.07 27.76
CA THR A 216 1.04 -2.76 28.75
C THR A 216 1.43 -4.08 29.41
N ALA A 217 2.54 -4.67 28.97
CA ALA A 217 3.25 -5.63 29.80
C ALA A 217 3.90 -4.83 30.94
N VAL A 218 3.22 -4.81 32.08
CA VAL A 218 3.81 -4.40 33.35
C VAL A 218 4.73 -5.55 33.76
N CYS A 219 6.04 -5.35 33.63
CA CYS A 219 7.00 -6.15 34.37
C CYS A 219 7.09 -5.58 35.79
N SER A 220 6.60 -6.38 36.75
CA SER A 220 7.00 -6.31 38.16
C SER A 220 8.19 -7.22 38.38
#